data_AF-A0A962Y9D8-F1
#
_entry.id   AF-A0A962Y9D8-F1
#
_cell.length_a   1.000
_cell.length_b   1.000
_cell.length_c   1.000
_cell.angle_alpha   90.00
_cell.angle_beta   90.00
_cell.angle_gamma   90.00
#
_symmetry.space_group_name_H-M   'P 1'
#
loop_
_entity.id
_entity.type
_entity.pdbx_description
1 polymer ?
#
loop_
_entity_poly.entity_id
_entity_poly.type
_entity_poly.pdbx_seq_one_letter_code
_entity_poly.pdbx_strand_id
1 'polypeptide(L)'
;SLNEKIGLLEQLVDAGLPAARMMPGTGCCSLTDSVELTRRAVELGCGGVLMLPPFYYKGVSDEGLFRNYAEIIERVGDERLRIYLYHIPPVAQVPISLSLIERLLKAYPKAIAGVKDSSGNWDNTRAMLEQFQPQGFDVFA
;
A
#
# COMPACT_ATOMS: atom_id res chain seq x y z
N SER A 1 16.32 -8.86 -2.91
CA SER A 1 16.52 -7.72 -3.82
C SER A 1 15.25 -7.46 -4.63
N LEU A 2 15.15 -6.36 -5.40
CA LEU A 2 13.99 -6.07 -6.25
C LEU A 2 13.74 -7.19 -7.28
N ASN A 3 14.77 -7.59 -8.01
CA ASN A 3 14.68 -8.62 -9.06
C ASN A 3 14.24 -9.99 -8.50
N GLU A 4 14.71 -10.37 -7.31
CA GLU A 4 14.27 -11.63 -6.67
C GLU A 4 12.78 -11.59 -6.30
N LYS A 5 12.27 -10.43 -5.84
CA LYS A 5 10.84 -10.28 -5.50
C LYS A 5 9.97 -10.37 -6.76
N ILE A 6 10.40 -9.74 -7.85
CA ILE A 6 9.72 -9.80 -9.15
C ILE A 6 9.73 -11.25 -9.67
N GLY A 7 10.90 -11.88 -9.72
CA GLY A 7 11.03 -13.26 -10.21
C GLY A 7 10.23 -14.26 -9.38
N LEU A 8 10.18 -14.10 -8.05
CA LEU A 8 9.33 -14.93 -7.19
C LEU A 8 7.85 -14.72 -7.50
N LEU A 9 7.42 -13.47 -7.71
CA LEU A 9 6.03 -13.16 -8.02
C LEU A 9 5.60 -13.78 -9.36
N GLU A 10 6.45 -13.68 -10.39
CA GLU A 10 6.25 -14.31 -11.70
C GLU A 10 6.15 -15.83 -11.58
N GLN A 11 7.08 -16.46 -10.86
CA GLN A 11 7.08 -17.91 -10.66
C GLN A 11 5.81 -18.41 -9.97
N LEU A 12 5.27 -17.67 -9.00
CA LEU A 12 4.02 -18.02 -8.35
C LEU A 12 2.84 -18.01 -9.34
N VAL A 13 2.78 -17.00 -10.21
CA VAL A 13 1.74 -16.90 -11.24
C VAL A 13 1.90 -17.99 -12.30
N ASP A 14 3.12 -18.25 -12.77
CA ASP A 14 3.43 -19.29 -13.75
C ASP A 14 3.14 -20.71 -13.20
N ALA A 15 3.30 -20.90 -11.88
CA ALA A 15 2.93 -22.14 -11.19
C ALA A 15 1.41 -22.30 -11.02
N GLY A 16 0.59 -21.35 -11.49
CA GLY A 16 -0.87 -21.41 -11.47
C GLY A 16 -1.51 -20.83 -10.21
N LEU A 17 -0.76 -20.13 -9.34
CA LEU A 17 -1.36 -19.42 -8.22
C LEU A 17 -2.20 -18.24 -8.78
N PRO A 18 -3.47 -18.11 -8.40
CA PRO A 18 -4.33 -17.08 -8.97
C PRO A 18 -3.91 -15.69 -8.47
N ALA A 19 -3.29 -14.89 -9.35
CA ALA A 19 -2.83 -13.54 -9.05
C ALA A 19 -3.92 -12.65 -8.42
N ALA A 20 -5.17 -12.75 -8.88
CA ALA A 20 -6.29 -12.00 -8.33
C ALA A 20 -6.55 -12.25 -6.83
N ARG A 21 -5.99 -13.31 -6.24
CA ARG A 21 -6.06 -13.63 -4.79
C ARG A 21 -4.75 -13.34 -4.05
N MET A 22 -3.80 -12.69 -4.72
CA MET A 22 -2.49 -12.33 -4.17
C MET A 22 -2.44 -10.82 -3.86
N MET A 23 -1.73 -10.49 -2.78
CA MET A 23 -1.46 -9.11 -2.35
C MET A 23 0.02 -8.98 -1.95
N PRO A 24 0.96 -8.91 -2.91
CA PRO A 24 2.38 -8.80 -2.60
C PRO A 24 2.71 -7.49 -1.87
N GLY A 25 3.72 -7.54 -1.00
CA GLY A 25 4.25 -6.37 -0.33
C GLY A 25 5.19 -5.57 -1.24
N THR A 26 4.78 -4.38 -1.67
CA THR A 26 5.53 -3.60 -2.68
C THR A 26 6.15 -2.31 -2.17
N GLY A 27 5.88 -1.91 -0.92
CA GLY A 27 6.51 -0.75 -0.29
C GLY A 27 8.00 -0.98 0.01
N CYS A 28 8.86 -0.12 -0.56
CA CYS A 28 10.31 -0.14 -0.40
C CYS A 28 10.81 1.23 0.10
N CYS A 29 12.04 1.29 0.64
CA CYS A 29 12.68 2.58 0.96
C CYS A 29 13.00 3.40 -0.29
N SER A 30 13.22 2.72 -1.42
CA SER A 30 13.42 3.33 -2.73
C SER A 30 12.06 3.57 -3.40
N LEU A 31 11.81 4.82 -3.81
CA LEU A 31 10.62 5.17 -4.58
C LEU A 31 10.58 4.42 -5.91
N THR A 32 11.72 4.34 -6.62
CA THR A 32 11.78 3.67 -7.92
C THR A 32 11.52 2.18 -7.80
N ASP A 33 12.00 1.54 -6.74
CA ASP A 33 11.76 0.11 -6.49
C ASP A 33 10.29 -0.16 -6.14
N SER A 34 9.68 0.75 -5.37
CA SER A 34 8.25 0.66 -5.04
C SER A 34 7.39 0.78 -6.29
N VAL A 35 7.73 1.71 -7.18
CA VAL A 35 7.06 1.88 -8.48
C VAL A 35 7.20 0.63 -9.34
N GLU A 36 8.41 0.11 -9.49
CA GLU A 36 8.68 -1.03 -10.37
C GLU A 36 7.98 -2.30 -9.89
N LEU A 37 8.12 -2.62 -8.59
CA LEU A 37 7.49 -3.80 -8.02
C LEU A 37 5.95 -3.69 -8.02
N THR A 38 5.41 -2.49 -7.77
CA THR A 38 3.97 -2.26 -7.82
C THR A 38 3.43 -2.38 -9.24
N ARG A 39 4.10 -1.79 -10.24
CA ARG A 39 3.72 -1.92 -11.65
C ARG A 39 3.70 -3.40 -12.04
N ARG A 40 4.75 -4.15 -11.69
CA ARG A 40 4.82 -5.57 -12.02
C ARG A 40 3.71 -6.40 -11.37
N ALA A 41 3.37 -6.10 -10.11
CA ALA A 41 2.25 -6.75 -9.44
C ALA A 41 0.91 -6.49 -10.14
N VAL A 42 0.67 -5.26 -10.60
CA VAL A 42 -0.55 -4.90 -11.35
C VAL A 42 -0.59 -5.56 -12.73
N GLU A 43 0.53 -5.58 -13.46
CA GLU A 43 0.65 -6.26 -14.76
C GLU A 43 0.31 -7.75 -14.67
N LEU A 44 0.77 -8.41 -13.61
CA LEU A 44 0.48 -9.81 -13.33
C LEU A 44 -0.96 -10.06 -12.85
N GLY A 45 -1.75 -9.00 -12.63
CA GLY A 45 -3.14 -9.11 -12.21
C GLY A 45 -3.32 -9.41 -10.72
N CYS A 46 -2.38 -8.97 -9.87
CA CYS A 46 -2.53 -9.08 -8.42
C CYS A 46 -3.80 -8.35 -7.94
N GLY A 47 -4.53 -8.93 -6.99
CA GLY A 47 -5.76 -8.34 -6.45
C GLY A 47 -5.54 -7.01 -5.71
N GLY A 48 -4.30 -6.75 -5.29
CA GLY A 48 -3.85 -5.48 -4.74
C GLY A 48 -2.39 -5.56 -4.33
N VAL A 49 -1.89 -4.51 -3.68
CA VAL A 49 -0.55 -4.48 -3.09
C VAL A 49 -0.61 -4.02 -1.63
N LEU A 50 0.20 -4.61 -0.78
CA LEU A 50 0.36 -4.17 0.61
C LEU A 50 1.56 -3.21 0.67
N MET A 51 1.32 -1.92 0.87
CA MET A 51 2.32 -0.88 0.71
C MET A 51 2.76 -0.29 2.03
N LEU A 52 3.96 -0.68 2.46
CA LEU A 52 4.66 -0.06 3.58
C LEU A 52 5.09 1.37 3.20
N PRO A 53 4.93 2.37 4.09
CA PRO A 53 5.50 3.69 3.84
C PRO A 53 7.04 3.59 3.80
N PRO A 54 7.74 4.52 3.10
CA PRO A 54 9.19 4.54 3.09
C PRO A 54 9.70 4.72 4.52
N PHE A 55 10.44 3.73 5.01
CA PHE A 55 10.72 3.57 6.43
C PHE A 55 12.19 3.80 6.79
N TYR A 56 13.03 4.28 5.88
CA TYR A 56 14.42 4.58 6.21
C TYR A 56 14.50 5.86 7.07
N TYR A 57 14.01 6.98 6.53
CA TYR A 57 13.90 8.24 7.25
C TYR A 57 12.76 8.21 8.28
N LYS A 58 12.94 8.98 9.36
CA LYS A 58 12.01 9.08 10.49
C LYS A 58 11.54 10.52 10.64
N GLY A 59 10.39 10.71 11.30
CA GLY A 59 9.80 12.04 11.46
C GLY A 59 9.39 12.69 10.14
N VAL A 60 9.11 11.86 9.12
CA VAL A 60 8.58 12.33 7.84
C VAL A 60 7.16 12.89 8.03
N SER A 61 6.85 13.96 7.31
CA SER A 61 5.54 14.61 7.41
C SER A 61 4.48 13.87 6.60
N ASP A 62 3.20 14.07 6.95
CA ASP A 62 2.07 13.61 6.14
C ASP A 62 2.13 14.14 4.70
N GLU A 63 2.66 15.34 4.49
CA GLU A 63 2.87 15.86 3.13
C GLU A 63 3.90 15.03 2.36
N GLY A 64 5.02 14.67 2.98
CA GLY A 64 6.04 13.83 2.35
C GLY A 64 5.49 12.43 2.02
N LEU A 65 4.73 11.84 2.93
CA LEU A 65 4.07 10.55 2.70
C LEU A 65 3.02 10.64 1.59
N PHE A 66 2.17 11.67 1.61
CA PHE A 66 1.19 11.91 0.56
C PHE A 66 1.86 12.00 -0.81
N ARG A 67 2.94 12.78 -0.94
CA ARG A 67 3.70 12.91 -2.19
C ARG A 67 4.32 11.59 -2.64
N ASN A 68 4.84 10.79 -1.71
CA ASN A 68 5.37 9.48 -2.04
C ASN A 68 4.30 8.54 -2.62
N TYR A 69 3.15 8.41 -1.96
CA TYR A 69 2.05 7.58 -2.46
C TYR A 69 1.49 8.11 -3.79
N ALA A 70 1.28 9.43 -3.89
CA ALA A 70 0.86 10.10 -5.13
C ALA A 70 1.79 9.76 -6.30
N GLU A 71 3.10 9.92 -6.10
CA GLU A 71 4.08 9.68 -7.15
C GLU A 71 4.17 8.20 -7.54
N ILE A 72 3.95 7.27 -6.61
CA ILE A 72 3.84 5.84 -6.93
C ILE A 72 2.61 5.59 -7.80
N ILE A 73 1.45 6.10 -7.41
CA ILE A 73 0.19 5.92 -8.14
C ILE A 73 0.31 6.50 -9.56
N GLU A 74 0.83 7.71 -9.68
CA GLU A 74 0.98 8.42 -10.96
C GLU A 74 1.99 7.74 -11.90
N ARG A 75 3.12 7.25 -11.36
CA ARG A 75 4.12 6.55 -12.18
C ARG A 75 3.71 5.13 -12.55
N VAL A 76 2.92 4.45 -11.71
CA VAL A 76 2.33 3.16 -12.08
C VAL A 76 1.28 3.35 -13.18
N GLY A 77 0.42 4.37 -13.06
CA GLY A 77 -0.44 4.84 -14.13
C GLY A 77 -1.51 3.83 -14.60
N ASP A 78 -1.87 2.86 -13.76
CA ASP A 78 -2.82 1.80 -14.11
C ASP A 78 -4.08 1.87 -13.22
N GLU A 79 -5.26 1.96 -13.83
CA GLU A 79 -6.54 2.09 -13.12
C GLU A 79 -6.93 0.85 -12.30
N ARG A 80 -6.28 -0.30 -12.54
CA ARG A 80 -6.49 -1.54 -11.78
C ARG A 80 -5.73 -1.55 -10.45
N LEU A 81 -4.82 -0.60 -10.23
CA LEU A 81 -4.05 -0.50 -9.00
C LEU A 81 -4.96 -0.41 -7.77
N ARG A 82 -4.74 -1.27 -6.78
CA ARG A 82 -5.39 -1.25 -5.46
C ARG A 82 -4.33 -1.32 -4.38
N ILE A 83 -4.09 -0.21 -3.70
CA ILE A 83 -3.13 -0.07 -2.60
C ILE A 83 -3.85 -0.30 -1.28
N TYR A 84 -3.33 -1.23 -0.51
CA TYR A 84 -3.62 -1.41 0.90
C TYR A 84 -2.46 -0.80 1.68
N LEU A 85 -2.74 0.28 2.41
CA LEU A 85 -1.75 0.97 3.22
C LEU A 85 -1.30 0.04 4.36
N TYR A 86 0.00 -0.08 4.58
CA TYR A 86 0.50 -0.93 5.67
C TYR A 86 0.94 -0.07 6.87
N HIS A 87 0.05 0.05 7.85
CA HIS A 87 0.27 0.82 9.06
C HIS A 87 0.87 -0.06 10.18
N ILE A 88 2.19 -0.12 10.28
CA ILE A 88 2.91 -0.91 11.29
C ILE A 88 3.95 -0.07 12.06
N PRO A 89 3.52 0.92 12.87
CA PRO A 89 4.44 1.84 13.55
C PRO A 89 5.47 1.17 14.47
N PRO A 90 5.22 0.01 15.13
CA PRO A 90 6.27 -0.65 15.93
C PRO A 90 7.50 -1.08 15.11
N VAL A 91 7.32 -1.33 13.80
CA VAL A 91 8.39 -1.78 12.89
C VAL A 91 8.86 -0.64 12.00
N ALA A 92 7.96 0.01 11.27
CA ALA A 92 8.31 1.05 10.32
C ALA A 92 8.74 2.36 11.01
N GLN A 93 8.26 2.60 12.24
CA GLN A 93 8.37 3.87 12.97
C GLN A 93 7.90 5.09 12.15
N VAL A 94 6.98 4.83 11.21
CA VAL A 94 6.33 5.83 10.36
C VAL A 94 4.82 5.58 10.48
N PRO A 95 4.11 6.33 11.34
CA PRO A 95 2.67 6.21 11.43
C PRO A 95 2.01 6.75 10.16
N ILE A 96 0.86 6.18 9.82
CA ILE A 96 -0.03 6.63 8.75
C ILE A 96 -1.23 7.23 9.49
N SER A 97 -1.36 8.55 9.45
CA SER A 97 -2.41 9.25 10.16
C SER A 97 -3.78 9.09 9.47
N LEU A 98 -4.86 9.30 10.21
CA LEU A 98 -6.21 9.36 9.63
C LEU A 98 -6.32 10.51 8.60
N SER A 99 -5.70 11.66 8.87
CA SER A 99 -5.67 12.79 7.93
C SER A 99 -4.97 12.45 6.62
N LEU A 100 -3.89 11.67 6.66
CA LEU A 100 -3.22 11.20 5.46
C LEU A 100 -4.11 10.25 4.65
N ILE A 101 -4.78 9.30 5.31
CA ILE A 101 -5.72 8.37 4.65
C ILE A 101 -6.85 9.14 3.96
N GLU A 102 -7.46 10.10 4.66
CA GLU A 102 -8.52 10.95 4.11
C GLU A 102 -8.05 11.71 2.85
N ARG A 103 -6.87 12.32 2.91
CA ARG A 103 -6.27 13.03 1.77
C ARG A 103 -6.03 12.10 0.57
N LEU A 104 -5.52 10.90 0.83
CA LEU A 104 -5.25 9.89 -0.20
C LEU A 104 -6.54 9.38 -0.85
N LEU A 105 -7.56 9.08 -0.06
CA LEU A 105 -8.88 8.67 -0.55
C LEU A 105 -9.52 9.77 -1.41
N LYS A 106 -9.43 11.03 -0.98
CA LYS A 106 -9.96 12.16 -1.76
C LYS A 106 -9.26 12.36 -3.10
N ALA A 107 -7.92 12.21 -3.13
CA ALA A 107 -7.14 12.43 -4.34
C ALA A 107 -7.15 11.23 -5.30
N TYR A 108 -7.15 10.00 -4.76
CA TYR A 108 -7.01 8.76 -5.54
C TYR A 108 -8.04 7.70 -5.10
N PRO A 109 -9.36 7.98 -5.21
CA PRO A 109 -10.42 7.13 -4.66
C PRO A 109 -10.49 5.73 -5.29
N LYS A 110 -9.94 5.54 -6.49
CA LYS A 110 -9.86 4.22 -7.15
C LYS A 110 -8.60 3.44 -6.76
N ALA A 111 -7.51 4.13 -6.42
CA ALA A 111 -6.22 3.49 -6.18
C ALA A 111 -6.04 3.06 -4.73
N ILE A 112 -6.64 3.78 -3.78
CA ILE A 112 -6.53 3.50 -2.34
C ILE A 112 -7.71 2.63 -1.92
N ALA A 113 -7.44 1.37 -1.57
CA ALA A 113 -8.47 0.36 -1.35
C ALA A 113 -8.66 -0.02 0.13
N GLY A 114 -7.62 0.10 0.95
CA GLY A 114 -7.71 -0.30 2.35
C GLY A 114 -6.47 -0.02 3.17
N VAL A 115 -6.47 -0.51 4.40
CA VAL A 115 -5.34 -0.49 5.33
C VAL A 115 -5.21 -1.82 6.07
N LYS A 116 -3.97 -2.29 6.23
CA LYS A 116 -3.62 -3.23 7.29
C LYS A 116 -3.10 -2.44 8.48
N ASP A 117 -3.91 -2.33 9.52
CA ASP A 117 -3.52 -1.80 10.81
C ASP A 117 -2.80 -2.89 11.60
N SER A 118 -1.54 -2.67 11.92
CA SER A 118 -0.70 -3.51 12.78
C SER A 118 -0.09 -2.67 13.90
N SER A 119 -0.75 -1.58 14.27
CA SER A 119 -0.39 -0.74 15.42
C SER A 119 -0.64 -1.45 16.76
N GLY A 120 -1.58 -2.40 16.80
CA GLY A 120 -2.08 -3.00 18.03
C GLY A 120 -2.93 -2.06 18.88
N ASN A 121 -3.34 -0.90 18.34
CA ASN A 121 -4.17 0.08 19.03
C ASN A 121 -5.61 0.01 18.53
N TRP A 122 -6.51 -0.53 19.36
CA TRP A 122 -7.92 -0.66 19.02
C TRP A 122 -8.62 0.68 18.74
N ASP A 123 -8.30 1.74 19.48
CA ASP A 123 -8.94 3.05 19.24
C ASP A 123 -8.58 3.61 17.85
N ASN A 124 -7.36 3.35 17.38
CA ASN A 124 -6.93 3.68 16.03
C ASN A 124 -7.67 2.85 14.98
N THR A 125 -7.74 1.53 15.16
CA THR A 125 -8.47 0.63 14.26
C THR A 125 -9.96 1.00 14.18
N ARG A 126 -10.60 1.26 15.33
CA ARG A 126 -12.00 1.70 15.40
C ARG A 126 -12.20 3.01 14.62
N ALA A 127 -11.32 3.99 14.80
CA ALA A 127 -11.42 5.25 14.06
C ALA A 127 -11.30 5.04 12.54
N MET A 128 -10.41 4.16 12.08
CA MET A 128 -10.30 3.82 10.65
C MET A 128 -11.58 3.14 10.12
N LEU A 129 -12.16 2.22 10.89
CA LEU A 129 -13.42 1.56 10.54
C LEU A 129 -14.56 2.58 10.42
N GLU A 130 -14.77 3.40 11.46
CA GLU A 130 -15.86 4.38 11.50
C GLU A 130 -15.75 5.45 10.41
N GLN A 131 -14.52 5.94 10.15
CA GLN A 131 -14.31 7.05 9.22
C GLN A 131 -14.28 6.61 7.75
N PHE A 132 -13.72 5.43 7.45
CA PHE A 132 -13.39 5.05 6.07
C PHE A 132 -14.16 3.83 5.55
N GLN A 133 -14.53 2.86 6.38
CA GLN A 133 -15.22 1.65 5.92
C GLN A 133 -16.54 1.91 5.17
N PRO A 134 -17.38 2.90 5.57
CA PRO A 134 -18.59 3.25 4.82
C PRO A 134 -18.34 3.71 3.37
N GLN A 135 -17.09 4.09 3.05
CA GLN A 135 -16.67 4.52 1.71
C GLN A 135 -16.18 3.36 0.84
N GLY A 136 -16.25 2.12 1.33
CA GLY A 136 -15.71 0.92 0.67
C GLY A 136 -14.21 0.72 0.90
N PHE A 137 -13.66 1.30 1.96
CA PHE A 137 -12.26 1.13 2.37
C PHE A 137 -12.12 -0.06 3.32
N ASP A 138 -11.32 -1.05 2.93
CA ASP A 138 -11.13 -2.27 3.73
C ASP A 138 -10.16 -2.03 4.89
N VAL A 139 -10.52 -2.52 6.08
CA VAL A 139 -9.65 -2.43 7.28
C VAL A 139 -9.35 -3.84 7.79
N PHE A 140 -8.06 -4.18 7.85
CA PHE A 140 -7.55 -5.41 8.42
C PHE A 140 -6.79 -5.09 9.72
N ALA A 141 -7.01 -5.85 10.80
CA ALA A 141 -6.30 -5.71 12.09
C ALA A 141 -5.69 -7.04 12.52
#